data_AF-A0A966PDZ7-F1
#
_entry.id   AF-A0A966PDZ7-F1
#
_cell.length_a   1.000
_cell.length_b   1.000
_cell.length_c   1.000
_cell.angle_alpha   90.00
_cell.angle_beta   90.00
_cell.angle_gamma   90.00
#
_symmetry.space_group_name_H-M   'P 1'
#
loop_
_entity.id
_entity.type
_entity.pdbx_description
1 polymer ?
#
loop_
_entity_poly.entity_id
_entity_poly.type
_entity_poly.pdbx_seq_one_letter_code
_entity_poly.pdbx_strand_id
1 'polypeptide(L)' 'LYILIPVQKALHGPTTPGNENLLDLNKREIIAIAPVIAVIIALGFYPKPALDIINPAAKATIEKAGFTDPAPLVRGDK' A
#
# COMPACT_ATOMS: atom_id res chain seq x y z
N LEU A 1 4.92 -12.47 -9.12
CA LEU A 1 4.28 -13.80 -9.19
C LEU A 1 4.00 -14.43 -7.80
N TYR A 2 4.68 -14.02 -6.72
CA TYR A 2 4.49 -14.64 -5.39
C TYR A 2 3.13 -14.42 -4.71
N ILE A 3 2.53 -13.22 -4.78
CA ILE A 3 1.21 -12.97 -4.15
C ILE A 3 0.04 -13.48 -5.00
N LEU A 4 0.24 -13.60 -6.32
CA LEU A 4 -0.83 -13.98 -7.24
C LEU A 4 -1.12 -15.49 -7.21
N ILE A 5 -0.09 -16.32 -7.01
CA ILE A 5 -0.26 -17.77 -6.88
C ILE A 5 -1.18 -18.14 -5.70
N PRO A 6 -0.97 -17.66 -4.44
CA PRO A 6 -1.86 -17.99 -3.34
C PRO A 6 -3.26 -17.39 -3.54
N VAL A 7 -3.39 -16.16 -4.07
CA VAL A 7 -4.70 -15.58 -4.42
C VAL A 7 -5.44 -16.47 -5.42
N GLN A 8 -4.77 -16.92 -6.47
CA GLN A 8 -5.38 -17.79 -7.47
C GLN A 8 -5.81 -19.14 -6.88
N LYS A 9 -4.98 -19.73 -6.03
CA LYS A 9 -5.28 -21.04 -5.41
C LYS A 9 -6.36 -20.95 -4.32
N ALA A 10 -6.51 -19.80 -3.66
CA ALA A 10 -7.43 -19.65 -2.54
C ALA A 10 -8.80 -19.10 -2.94
N LEU A 11 -8.87 -18.23 -3.95
CA LEU A 11 -10.08 -17.45 -4.25
C LEU A 11 -10.68 -17.73 -5.63
N HIS A 12 -10.01 -18.49 -6.49
CA HIS A 12 -10.53 -18.87 -7.81
C HIS A 12 -10.79 -20.38 -7.89
N GLY A 13 -11.65 -20.80 -8.84
CA GLY A 13 -12.05 -22.19 -9.04
C GLY A 13 -13.43 -22.50 -8.43
N PRO A 14 -13.94 -23.74 -8.62
CA PRO A 14 -15.20 -24.16 -8.03
C PRO A 14 -15.06 -24.32 -6.50
N THR A 15 -16.17 -24.18 -5.78
CA THR A 15 -16.21 -24.42 -4.33
C THR A 15 -15.75 -25.83 -3.99
N THR A 16 -14.80 -25.95 -3.06
CA THR A 16 -14.32 -27.23 -2.56
C THR A 16 -15.46 -27.97 -1.84
N PRO A 17 -15.63 -29.29 -2.06
CA PRO A 17 -16.63 -30.09 -1.37
C PRO A 17 -16.55 -29.95 0.16
N GLY A 18 -17.68 -29.73 0.83
CA GLY A 18 -17.78 -29.48 2.27
C GLY A 18 -17.82 -28.00 2.67
N ASN A 19 -17.52 -27.07 1.74
CA ASN A 19 -17.58 -25.62 2.00
C ASN A 19 -18.86 -24.95 1.47
N GLU A 20 -19.85 -25.71 0.99
CA GLU A 20 -21.03 -25.20 0.29
C GLU A 20 -21.89 -24.28 1.16
N ASN A 21 -21.83 -24.45 2.49
CA ASN A 21 -22.61 -23.69 3.47
C ASN A 21 -21.76 -22.71 4.29
N LEU A 22 -20.51 -22.46 3.87
CA LEU A 22 -19.61 -21.55 4.57
C LEU A 22 -20.10 -20.11 4.37
N LEU A 23 -20.40 -19.42 5.47
CA LEU A 23 -20.94 -18.07 5.42
C LEU A 23 -19.85 -17.06 5.07
N ASP A 24 -20.24 -16.03 4.31
CA ASP A 24 -19.37 -14.90 3.98
C ASP A 24 -19.12 -13.99 5.20
N LEU A 25 -18.30 -12.96 5.01
CA LEU A 25 -17.90 -12.01 6.04
C LEU A 25 -19.10 -11.42 6.76
N ASN A 26 -19.04 -11.48 8.09
CA ASN A 26 -20.02 -10.80 8.93
C ASN A 26 -19.65 -9.32 9.13
N LYS A 27 -20.61 -8.53 9.60
CA LYS A 27 -20.42 -7.08 9.82
C LYS A 27 -19.25 -6.76 10.75
N ARG A 28 -18.97 -7.62 11.74
CA ARG A 28 -17.87 -7.43 12.69
C ARG A 28 -16.51 -7.59 12.00
N GLU A 29 -16.36 -8.58 11.11
CA GLU A 29 -15.14 -8.78 10.33
C GLU A 29 -14.89 -7.62 9.36
N ILE A 30 -15.94 -7.12 8.71
CA ILE A 30 -15.83 -5.95 7.81
C ILE A 30 -15.33 -4.73 8.59
N ILE A 31 -15.93 -4.43 9.73
CA ILE A 31 -15.53 -3.28 10.57
C ILE A 31 -14.10 -3.44 11.09
N ALA A 32 -13.65 -4.66 11.35
CA ALA A 32 -12.27 -4.91 11.79
C ALA A 32 -11.24 -4.65 10.69
N ILE A 33 -11.54 -5.01 9.43
CA ILE A 33 -10.61 -4.88 8.29
C ILE A 33 -10.69 -3.48 7.65
N ALA A 34 -11.84 -2.81 7.70
CA ALA A 34 -12.09 -1.54 7.04
C ALA A 34 -11.06 -0.42 7.35
N PRO A 35 -10.57 -0.23 8.59
CA PRO A 35 -9.56 0.81 8.88
C PRO A 35 -8.27 0.61 8.11
N VAL A 36 -7.83 -0.64 7.95
CA VAL A 36 -6.58 -0.97 7.22
C VAL A 36 -6.74 -0.63 5.74
N ILE A 37 -7.87 -1.03 5.14
CA ILE A 37 -8.18 -0.72 3.74
C ILE A 37 -8.28 0.80 3.54
N ALA A 38 -8.94 1.51 4.46
CA ALA A 38 -9.07 2.95 4.41
C ALA A 38 -7.71 3.67 4.41
N VAL A 39 -6.77 3.23 5.25
CA VAL A 39 -5.40 3.78 5.27
C VAL A 39 -4.66 3.49 3.98
N ILE A 40 -4.76 2.26 3.43
CA ILE A 40 -4.12 1.90 2.16
C ILE A 40 -4.63 2.80 1.03
N ILE A 41 -5.94 3.00 0.94
CA ILE A 41 -6.55 3.87 -0.08
C ILE A 41 -6.13 5.32 0.15
N ALA A 42 -6.29 5.84 1.36
CA ALA A 42 -5.99 7.23 1.68
C ALA A 42 -4.52 7.59 1.38
N LEU A 43 -3.57 6.75 1.81
CA LEU A 43 -2.15 6.97 1.54
C LEU A 43 -1.77 6.68 0.09
N GLY A 44 -2.47 5.76 -0.59
CA GLY A 44 -2.30 5.52 -2.02
C GLY A 44 -2.64 6.74 -2.86
N PHE A 45 -3.69 7.50 -2.49
CA PHE A 45 -4.08 8.73 -3.18
C PHE A 45 -3.34 9.99 -2.66
N TYR A 46 -3.16 10.11 -1.35
CA TYR A 46 -2.55 11.27 -0.71
C TYR A 46 -1.42 10.85 0.23
N PRO A 47 -0.21 10.54 -0.29
CA PRO A 47 0.91 10.08 0.52
C PRO A 47 1.57 11.21 1.33
N LYS A 48 1.25 12.48 1.05
CA LYS A 48 1.89 13.66 1.66
C LYS A 48 1.94 13.64 3.20
N PRO A 49 0.90 13.23 3.95
CA PRO A 49 0.96 13.18 5.41
C PRO A 49 2.04 12.24 5.92
N ALA A 50 2.25 11.10 5.26
CA ALA A 50 3.34 10.19 5.60
C ALA A 50 4.70 10.77 5.19
N LEU A 51 4.78 11.38 3.99
CA LEU A 51 6.00 12.01 3.48
C LEU A 51 6.49 13.16 4.35
N ASP A 52 5.60 14.02 4.83
CA ASP A 52 5.94 15.18 5.68
C ASP A 52 6.58 14.72 7.01
N ILE A 53 6.24 13.52 7.49
CA ILE A 53 6.82 12.91 8.70
C ILE A 53 8.20 12.30 8.42
N ILE A 54 8.37 11.56 7.32
CA ILE A 54 9.59 10.78 7.05
C ILE A 54 10.69 11.58 6.33
N ASN A 55 10.32 12.60 5.53
CA ASN A 55 11.26 13.36 4.71
C ASN A 55 12.33 14.12 5.51
N PRO A 56 12.07 14.73 6.68
CA PRO A 56 13.11 15.42 7.44
C PRO A 56 14.26 14.49 7.84
N ALA A 57 13.95 13.28 8.28
CA ALA A 57 14.95 12.27 8.64
C ALA A 57 15.75 11.80 7.41
N ALA A 58 15.06 11.60 6.28
CA ALA A 58 15.73 11.26 5.02
C ALA A 58 16.69 12.37 4.56
N LYS A 59 16.27 13.64 4.59
CA LYS A 59 17.10 14.80 4.22
C LYS A 59 18.37 14.89 5.07
N ALA A 60 18.22 14.83 6.40
CA ALA A 60 19.36 14.86 7.32
C ALA A 60 20.35 13.70 7.08
N THR A 61 19.86 12.55 6.63
CA THR A 61 20.70 11.38 6.31
C THR A 61 21.48 11.60 5.02
N ILE A 62 20.84 12.11 3.98
CA ILE A 62 21.45 12.38 2.67
C ILE A 62 22.53 13.48 2.78
N GLU A 63 22.24 14.57 3.51
CA GLU A 63 23.19 15.65 3.76
C GLU A 63 24.45 15.15 4.49
N LYS A 64 24.28 14.33 5.54
CA LYS A 64 25.41 13.72 6.27
C LYS A 64 26.24 12.78 5.40
N ALA A 65 25.62 12.14 4.42
CA ALA A 65 26.30 11.26 3.47
C ALA A 65 27.04 12.03 2.36
N GLY A 66 26.96 13.38 2.33
CA GLY A 66 27.65 14.23 1.36
C GLY A 66 26.98 14.30 -0.01
N PHE A 67 25.75 13.80 -0.14
CA PHE A 67 24.98 13.89 -1.38
C PHE A 67 24.06 15.13 -1.33
N THR A 68 23.94 15.83 -2.45
CA THR A 68 22.99 16.93 -2.63
C THR A 68 22.03 16.60 -3.76
N ASP A 69 20.79 17.08 -3.65
CA ASP A 69 19.77 16.88 -4.69
C ASP A 69 20.27 17.47 -6.02
N PRO A 70 20.42 16.66 -7.10
CA PRO A 70 20.89 17.18 -8.37
C PRO A 70 19.87 18.16 -8.97
N ALA A 71 20.35 19.19 -9.66
CA ALA A 71 19.47 20.13 -10.33
C ALA A 71 18.54 19.39 -11.32
N PRO A 72 17.24 19.74 -11.39
CA PRO A 72 16.31 19.13 -12.35
C PRO A 72 16.87 19.23 -13.78
N LEU A 73 16.98 18.10 -14.47
CA LEU A 73 17.51 18.04 -15.84
C LEU A 73 16.56 18.67 -16.87
N VAL A 74 15.28 18.84 -16.53
CA VAL A 74 14.31 19.54 -17.35
C VAL A 74 14.26 20.99 -16.90
N ARG A 75 14.96 21.85 -17.65
CA ARG A 75 14.76 23.29 -17.61
C ARG A 75 13.34 23.54 -18.14
N GLY A 76 12.44 23.99 -17.27
CA GLY A 76 11.13 24.50 -17.69
C GLY A 76 11.31 25.80 -18.47
N ASP A 77 11.77 25.67 -19.71
CA ASP A 77 11.73 26.75 -20.68
C ASP A 77 10.26 26.93 -21.10
N LYS A 78 9.75 28.15 -20.87
CA LYS A 78 8.39 28.57 -21.19
C LYS A 78 8.15 28.60 -22.70
#